data_AF-A0A410MFA7-F1
#
_entry.id   AF-A0A410MFA7-F1
#
_cell.length_a   1.000
_cell.length_b   1.000
_cell.length_c   1.000
_cell.angle_alpha   90.00
_cell.angle_beta   90.00
_cell.angle_gamma   90.00
#
_symmetry.space_group_name_H-M   'P 1'
#
loop_
_entity.id
_entity.type
_entity.pdbx_description
1 polymer ?
#
loop_
_entity_poly.entity_id
_entity_poly.type
_entity_poly.pdbx_seq_one_letter_code
_entity_poly.pdbx_strand_id
1 'polypeptide(L)'
;MEQTSRSLFPLVNIWLDETPTSFTHAFLERLDYEWMIEIVNPYPIPIMETKEFILNISIEQADGMTFSSIPIESYNIEVGNEFTIYRFHMYPPA
;
A
#
# COMPACT_ATOMS: atom_id res chain seq x y z
N MET A 1 -27.40 -2.48 -8.14
CA MET A 1 -26.20 -1.67 -8.44
C MET A 1 -25.79 -1.04 -7.13
N GLU A 2 -25.01 -1.77 -6.34
CA GLU A 2 -24.54 -1.27 -5.06
C GLU A 2 -23.33 -0.39 -5.34
N GLN A 3 -23.51 0.90 -5.11
CA GLN A 3 -22.45 1.88 -5.09
C GLN A 3 -21.67 1.60 -3.79
N THR A 4 -20.75 0.63 -3.84
CA THR A 4 -19.82 0.39 -2.73
C THR A 4 -19.04 1.68 -2.52
N SER A 5 -19.28 2.35 -1.40
CA SER A 5 -18.58 3.56 -1.01
C SER A 5 -17.09 3.24 -0.86
N ARG A 6 -16.32 3.45 -1.94
CA ARG A 6 -14.86 3.37 -1.93
C ARG A 6 -14.35 4.37 -0.90
N SER A 7 -13.88 3.85 0.22
CA SER A 7 -13.33 4.67 1.28
C SER A 7 -11.82 4.75 1.07
N LEU A 8 -11.35 5.93 0.66
CA LEU A 8 -9.94 6.22 0.42
C LEU A 8 -9.35 6.95 1.63
N PHE A 9 -8.33 6.37 2.24
CA PHE A 9 -7.65 6.89 3.41
C PHE A 9 -6.20 7.26 3.05
N PRO A 10 -5.82 8.55 3.07
CA PRO A 10 -4.44 8.94 2.83
C PRO A 10 -3.49 8.35 3.87
N LEU A 11 -2.33 7.86 3.41
CA LEU A 11 -1.30 7.31 4.29
C LEU A 11 -0.20 8.35 4.54
N VAL A 12 0.33 8.37 5.76
CA VAL A 12 1.43 9.25 6.17
C VAL A 12 2.72 8.49 6.43
N ASN A 13 2.64 7.23 6.87
CA ASN A 13 3.79 6.35 7.00
C ASN A 13 3.47 4.96 6.45
N ILE A 14 4.47 4.33 5.82
CA ILE A 14 4.40 2.96 5.31
C ILE A 14 5.70 2.25 5.66
N TRP A 15 5.59 0.98 6.08
CA TRP A 15 6.72 0.09 6.26
C TRP A 15 6.48 -1.20 5.49
N LEU A 16 7.40 -1.54 4.59
CA LEU A 16 7.39 -2.80 3.84
C LEU A 16 8.37 -3.75 4.54
N ASP A 17 7.87 -4.86 5.09
CA ASP A 17 8.64 -5.77 5.94
C ASP A 17 9.52 -5.03 6.96
N GLU A 18 8.86 -4.20 7.78
CA GLU A 18 9.48 -3.38 8.83
C GLU A 18 10.42 -2.25 8.33
N THR A 19 10.67 -2.16 7.02
CA THR A 19 11.53 -1.14 6.44
C THR A 19 10.74 0.13 6.14
N PRO A 20 11.07 1.28 6.75
CA PRO A 20 10.41 2.55 6.45
C PRO A 20 10.51 2.86 4.95
N THR A 21 9.37 3.18 4.35
CA THR A 21 9.26 3.38 2.91
C THR A 21 8.80 4.80 2.62
N SER A 22 9.65 5.58 1.97
CA SER A 22 9.31 6.91 1.50
C SER A 22 8.41 6.84 0.27
N PHE A 23 7.45 7.75 0.20
CA PHE A 23 6.57 7.87 -0.96
C PHE A 23 6.16 9.30 -1.28
N THR A 24 5.69 9.55 -2.50
CA THR A 24 5.13 10.84 -2.92
C THR A 24 3.64 10.91 -2.62
N HIS A 25 2.89 9.87 -3.03
CA HIS A 25 1.48 9.71 -2.67
C HIS A 25 1.19 8.26 -2.32
N ALA A 26 0.36 8.05 -1.30
CA ALA A 26 -0.18 6.74 -1.00
C ALA A 26 -1.54 6.82 -0.33
N PHE A 27 -2.39 5.83 -0.60
CA PHE A 27 -3.69 5.69 0.02
C PHE A 27 -4.03 4.23 0.27
N LEU A 28 -4.84 4.00 1.30
CA LEU A 28 -5.54 2.75 1.53
C LEU A 28 -6.96 2.87 0.97
N GLU A 29 -7.33 1.99 0.06
CA GLU A 29 -8.71 1.73 -0.32
C GLU A 29 -9.24 0.53 0.48
N ARG A 30 -10.39 0.71 1.14
CA ARG A 30 -11.07 -0.36 1.87
C ARG A 30 -12.36 -0.77 1.14
N LEU A 31 -12.43 -2.04 0.78
CA LEU A 31 -13.64 -2.74 0.34
C LEU A 31 -14.03 -3.79 1.40
N ASP A 32 -15.23 -4.35 1.29
CA ASP A 32 -15.80 -5.25 2.31
C ASP A 32 -14.95 -6.51 2.57
N TYR A 33 -14.26 -7.01 1.55
CA TYR A 33 -13.46 -8.25 1.61
C TYR A 33 -12.02 -8.07 1.14
N GLU A 34 -11.64 -6.86 0.73
CA GLU A 34 -10.34 -6.60 0.14
C GLU A 34 -9.90 -5.18 0.49
N TRP A 35 -8.65 -5.06 0.93
CA TRP A 35 -7.98 -3.78 1.09
C TRP A 35 -6.89 -3.69 0.04
N MET A 36 -6.71 -2.48 -0.49
CA MET A 36 -5.65 -2.19 -1.44
C MET A 36 -4.87 -0.96 -0.97
N ILE A 37 -3.55 -1.08 -0.94
CA ILE A 37 -2.67 0.08 -0.75
C ILE A 37 -2.04 0.41 -2.09
N GLU A 38 -2.25 1.63 -2.57
CA GLU A 38 -1.57 2.17 -3.75
C GLU A 38 -0.48 3.15 -3.31
N ILE A 39 0.73 2.97 -3.82
CA ILE A 39 1.87 3.88 -3.63
C ILE A 39 2.31 4.38 -5.00
N VAL A 40 2.40 5.70 -5.15
CA VAL A 40 2.86 6.37 -6.38
C VAL A 40 4.15 7.11 -6.09
N ASN A 41 5.23 6.73 -6.79
CA ASN A 41 6.53 7.35 -6.66
C ASN A 41 7.16 7.69 -8.02
N PRO A 42 7.86 8.83 -8.14
CA PRO A 42 8.62 9.17 -9.36
C PRO A 42 9.85 8.27 -9.56
N TYR A 43 10.34 7.65 -8.48
CA TYR A 43 11.48 6.73 -8.49
C TYR A 43 11.10 5.39 -7.87
N PRO A 44 11.73 4.28 -8.27
CA PRO A 44 11.47 2.99 -7.66
C PRO A 44 11.64 2.99 -6.14
N ILE A 45 10.82 2.21 -5.44
CA ILE A 45 10.97 2.00 -4.00
C ILE A 45 12.21 1.11 -3.79
N PRO A 46 13.24 1.55 -3.04
CA PRO A 46 14.52 0.82 -2.96
C PRO A 46 14.41 -0.64 -2.49
N ILE A 47 13.52 -0.93 -1.54
CA ILE A 47 13.34 -2.32 -1.06
C ILE A 47 12.71 -3.23 -2.13
N MET A 48 11.92 -2.66 -3.06
CA MET A 48 11.33 -3.41 -4.18
C MET A 48 12.36 -3.81 -5.24
N GLU A 49 13.52 -3.13 -5.28
CA GLU A 49 14.62 -3.47 -6.20
C GLU A 49 15.58 -4.53 -5.63
N THR A 50 15.64 -4.64 -4.31
CA THR A 50 16.65 -5.46 -3.62
C THR A 50 16.08 -6.75 -3.05
N LYS A 51 14.79 -6.76 -2.72
CA LYS A 51 14.13 -7.90 -2.10
C LYS A 51 13.31 -8.67 -3.13
N GLU A 52 13.46 -9.98 -3.13
CA GLU A 52 12.73 -10.87 -4.04
C GLU A 52 11.22 -10.90 -3.76
N PHE A 53 10.84 -10.81 -2.47
CA PHE A 53 9.45 -10.80 -2.03
C PHE A 53 9.25 -9.85 -0.83
N ILE A 54 8.16 -9.09 -0.85
CA ILE A 54 7.64 -8.36 0.30
C ILE A 54 6.45 -9.11 0.85
N LEU A 55 6.44 -9.39 2.16
CA LEU A 55 5.44 -10.26 2.79
C LEU A 55 4.42 -9.49 3.60
N ASN A 56 4.83 -8.42 4.26
CA ASN A 56 3.98 -7.66 5.15
C ASN A 56 4.08 -6.15 4.89
N ILE A 57 2.98 -5.45 5.17
CA ILE A 57 2.91 -4.00 5.14
C ILE A 57 2.34 -3.47 6.46
N SER A 58 2.99 -2.45 7.01
CA SER A 58 2.46 -1.65 8.10
C SER A 58 2.16 -0.25 7.59
N ILE A 59 1.11 0.39 8.09
CA ILE A 59 0.67 1.71 7.65
C ILE A 59 0.22 2.59 8.82
N GLU A 60 0.34 3.89 8.62
CA GLU A 60 -0.29 4.93 9.43
C GLU A 60 -1.10 5.86 8.53
N GLN A 61 -2.35 6.09 8.91
CA GLN A 61 -3.28 6.98 8.21
C GLN A 61 -3.15 8.42 8.71
N ALA A 62 -3.62 9.38 7.91
CA ALA A 62 -3.61 10.80 8.27
C ALA A 62 -4.44 11.13 9.53
N ASP A 63 -5.37 10.26 9.94
CA ASP A 63 -6.15 10.37 11.18
C ASP A 63 -5.45 9.75 12.41
N GLY A 64 -4.24 9.21 12.24
CA GLY A 64 -3.45 8.55 13.28
C GLY A 64 -3.76 7.06 13.47
N MET A 65 -4.68 6.49 12.69
CA MET A 65 -4.96 5.05 12.74
C MET A 65 -3.78 4.24 12.19
N THR A 66 -3.33 3.24 12.93
CA THR A 66 -2.21 2.38 12.55
C THR A 66 -2.65 0.95 12.34
N PHE A 67 -2.04 0.29 11.36
CA PHE A 67 -2.16 -1.14 11.13
C PHE A 67 -0.77 -1.71 10.96
N SER A 68 -0.47 -2.77 11.69
CA SER A 68 0.88 -3.34 11.75
C SER A 68 0.90 -4.74 11.17
N SER A 69 1.95 -5.02 10.38
CA SER A 69 2.27 -6.36 9.87
C SER A 69 1.10 -7.04 9.16
N ILE A 70 0.43 -6.32 8.27
CA ILE A 70 -0.67 -6.87 7.49
C ILE A 70 -0.08 -7.74 6.37
N PRO A 71 -0.50 -9.02 6.24
CA PRO A 71 -0.02 -9.88 5.17
C PRO A 71 -0.42 -9.35 3.79
N ILE A 72 0.54 -9.35 2.87
CA ILE A 72 0.31 -9.04 1.46
C ILE A 72 -0.09 -10.34 0.76
N GLU A 73 -1.26 -10.34 0.14
CA GLU A 73 -1.76 -11.49 -0.64
C GLU A 73 -1.19 -11.49 -2.06
N SER A 74 -1.10 -10.30 -2.65
CA SER A 74 -0.46 -10.11 -3.95
C SER A 74 -0.09 -8.65 -4.15
N TYR A 75 0.79 -8.39 -5.10
CA TYR A 75 1.07 -7.02 -5.53
C TYR A 75 1.30 -6.94 -7.03
N ASN A 76 1.01 -5.75 -7.57
CA ASN A 76 1.31 -5.39 -8.95
C ASN A 76 2.17 -4.12 -8.98
N ILE A 77 3.08 -4.06 -9.95
CA ILE A 77 3.94 -2.92 -10.21
C ILE A 77 3.69 -2.45 -11.63
N GLU A 78 3.29 -1.19 -11.78
CA GLU A 78 3.06 -0.54 -13.06
C GLU A 78 4.09 0.57 -13.24
N VAL A 79 5.04 0.36 -14.15
CA VAL A 79 6.11 1.32 -14.45
C VAL A 79 5.66 2.22 -15.60
N GLY A 80 5.35 3.48 -15.29
CA GLY A 80 5.09 4.53 -16.28
C GLY A 80 6.35 5.31 -16.65
N ASN A 81 6.19 6.28 -17.54
CA ASN A 81 7.31 7.15 -17.95
C ASN A 81 7.77 8.13 -16.85
N GLU A 82 6.84 8.60 -16.01
CA GLU A 82 7.10 9.65 -15.01
C GLU A 82 7.02 9.13 -13.57
N PHE A 83 6.33 8.02 -13.34
CA PHE A 83 6.12 7.45 -12.02
C PHE A 83 5.92 5.93 -12.11
N THR A 84 6.21 5.26 -11.01
CA THR A 84 5.89 3.86 -10.76
C THR A 84 4.76 3.78 -9.75
N ILE A 85 3.76 2.95 -10.04
CA ILE A 85 2.64 2.64 -9.15
C ILE A 85 2.85 1.24 -8.58
N TYR A 86 2.73 1.12 -7.27
CA TYR A 86 2.74 -0.15 -6.54
C TYR A 86 1.37 -0.36 -5.93
N ARG A 87 0.73 -1.50 -6.21
CA ARG A 87 -0.57 -1.87 -5.63
C ARG A 87 -0.39 -3.13 -4.81
N PHE A 88 -0.63 -3.06 -3.51
CA PHE A 88 -0.59 -4.19 -2.59
C PHE A 88 -2.01 -4.55 -2.20
N HIS A 89 -2.38 -5.82 -2.44
CA HIS A 89 -3.69 -6.37 -2.12
C HIS A 89 -3.59 -7.20 -0.86
N MET A 90 -4.55 -7.04 0.03
CA MET A 90 -4.56 -7.65 1.36
C MET A 90 -5.99 -7.89 1.81
N TYR A 91 -6.19 -8.89 2.66
CA TYR A 91 -7.47 -9.04 3.36
C TYR A 91 -7.58 -8.04 4.51
N PRO A 92 -8.80 -7.59 4.85
CA PRO A 92 -9.02 -6.84 6.07
C PRO A 92 -8.45 -7.61 7.28
N PRO A 93 -7.69 -6.96 8.19
CA PRO A 93 -7.26 -7.60 9.41
C PRO A 93 -8.49 -8.02 10.25
N ALA A 94 -8.42 -9.21 10.85
CA ALA A 94 -9.49 -9.82 11.64
C ALA A 94 -9.74 -9.11 12.98
#